data_AF-A0A3C1BVE5-F1
#
_entry.id   AF-A0A3C1BVE5-F1
#
_cell.length_a   1.000
_cell.length_b   1.000
_cell.length_c   1.000
_cell.angle_alpha   90.00
_cell.angle_beta   90.00
_cell.angle_gamma   90.00
#
_symmetry.space_group_name_H-M   'P 1'
#
loop_
_entity.id
_entity.type
_entity.pdbx_description
1 polymer ?
#
loop_
_entity_poly.entity_id
_entity_poly.type
_entity_poly.pdbx_seq_one_letter_code
_entity_poly.pdbx_strand_id
1 'polypeptide(L)' 'EKGVVWRKLKPLEENDYPHRDRAFYSLACNHCAAPICVEVCPVGAHVKREKDGIVVHSSDKCIYCRQCIEACP' A
#
# COMPACT_ATOMS: atom_id res chain seq x y z
N GLU A 1 -8.03 -9.71 -6.35
CA GLU A 1 -8.46 -10.57 -5.22
C GLU A 1 -9.87 -10.20 -4.80
N LYS A 2 -10.76 -11.20 -4.69
CA LYS A 2 -12.16 -10.95 -4.35
C LYS A 2 -12.24 -10.53 -2.88
N GLY A 3 -12.86 -9.38 -2.60
CA GLY A 3 -13.05 -8.86 -1.24
C GLY A 3 -11.92 -7.97 -0.70
N VAL A 4 -10.87 -7.69 -1.47
CA VAL A 4 -9.78 -6.81 -1.02
C VAL A 4 -10.11 -5.35 -1.28
N VAL A 5 -9.97 -4.52 -0.24
CA VAL A 5 -10.14 -3.07 -0.29
C VAL A 5 -8.77 -2.40 -0.38
N TRP A 6 -8.38 -2.00 -1.59
CA TRP A 6 -7.04 -1.45 -1.89
C TRP A 6 -6.85 0.02 -1.51
N ARG A 7 -7.95 0.76 -1.36
CA ARG A 7 -7.94 2.18 -0.98
C ARG A 7 -8.78 2.37 0.27
N LYS A 8 -8.21 3.02 1.29
CA LYS A 8 -8.86 3.32 2.56
C LYS A 8 -9.05 4.82 2.69
N LEU A 9 -10.25 5.23 3.08
CA LEU A 9 -10.53 6.62 3.45
C LEU A 9 -10.40 6.74 4.97
N LYS A 10 -9.51 7.61 5.43
CA LYS A 10 -9.25 7.85 6.85
C LYS A 10 -9.70 9.27 7.21
N PRO A 11 -10.55 9.48 8.23
CA PRO A 11 -10.81 10.83 8.71
C PRO A 11 -9.50 11.42 9.24
N LEU A 12 -9.27 12.71 9.00
CA LEU A 12 -8.16 13.43 9.63
C LEU A 12 -8.53 13.78 11.08
N GLU A 13 -7.54 13.73 11.96
CA GLU A 13 -7.70 14.17 13.35
C GLU A 13 -7.69 15.69 13.44
N GLU A 14 -8.25 16.25 14.49
CA GLU A 14 -8.33 17.70 14.70
C GLU A 14 -6.94 18.36 14.73
N ASN A 15 -5.93 17.64 15.25
CA ASN A 15 -4.54 18.11 15.25
C ASN A 15 -3.95 18.26 13.84
N ASP A 16 -4.37 17.42 12.88
CA ASP A 16 -3.89 17.44 11.50
C ASP A 16 -4.76 18.35 10.59
N TYR A 17 -6.02 18.57 10.96
CA TYR A 17 -6.97 19.38 10.22
C TYR A 17 -7.90 20.18 11.16
N PRO A 18 -7.44 21.33 11.71
CA PRO A 18 -8.16 22.09 12.74
C PRO A 18 -9.24 23.02 12.14
N HIS A 19 -10.04 22.51 11.20
CA HIS A 19 -11.14 23.25 10.58
C HIS A 19 -12.49 22.63 10.99
N ARG A 20 -13.57 23.40 10.89
CA ARG A 20 -14.93 22.92 11.24
C ARG A 20 -15.44 21.82 10.31
N ASP A 21 -14.94 21.80 9.08
CA ASP A 21 -15.32 20.79 8.09
C ASP A 21 -14.54 19.50 8.32
N ARG A 22 -15.15 18.36 7.95
CA ARG A 22 -14.44 17.07 8.00
C ARG A 22 -13.57 16.90 6.77
N ALA A 23 -12.28 16.60 7.00
CA ALA A 23 -11.37 16.17 5.96
C ALA A 23 -11.05 14.68 6.07
N PHE A 24 -10.65 14.11 4.93
CA PHE A 24 -10.29 12.71 4.83
C PHE A 24 -9.00 12.54 4.03
N TYR A 25 -8.15 11.64 4.50
CA TYR A 25 -6.99 11.15 3.78
C TYR A 25 -7.34 9.85 3.04
N SER A 26 -7.15 9.87 1.72
CA SER A 26 -7.34 8.70 0.86
C SER A 26 -6.02 7.95 0.70
N LEU A 27 -5.82 6.92 1.51
CA LEU A 27 -4.63 6.07 1.47
C LEU A 27 -4.78 4.89 0.51
N ALA A 28 -3.80 4.70 -0.37
CA ALA A 28 -3.63 3.52 -1.22
C ALA A 28 -2.14 3.18 -1.35
N CYS A 29 -1.77 2.22 -2.21
CA CYS A 29 -0.36 1.99 -2.53
C CYS A 29 0.27 3.27 -3.11
N ASN A 30 1.40 3.70 -2.53
CA ASN A 30 2.13 4.88 -2.99
C ASN A 30 3.11 4.61 -4.14
N HIS A 31 3.28 3.34 -4.54
CA HIS A 31 4.27 2.92 -5.55
C HIS A 31 5.67 3.51 -5.29
N CYS A 32 6.16 3.30 -4.07
CA CYS A 32 7.35 3.95 -3.52
C CYS A 32 8.58 3.85 -4.45
N ALA A 33 9.46 4.87 -4.38
CA ALA A 33 10.74 4.89 -5.07
C ALA A 33 11.60 3.66 -4.71
N ALA A 34 11.72 3.38 -3.41
CA ALA A 34 12.34 2.19 -2.83
C ALA A 34 11.27 1.39 -2.07
N PRO A 35 10.56 0.45 -2.74
CA PRO A 35 9.44 -0.25 -2.13
C PRO A 35 9.92 -1.40 -1.23
N ILE A 36 9.91 -1.18 0.09
CA ILE A 36 10.27 -2.22 1.08
C ILE A 36 9.44 -3.49 0.94
N CYS A 37 8.18 -3.38 0.51
CA CYS A 37 7.29 -4.53 0.23
C CYS A 37 7.80 -5.45 -0.89
N VAL A 38 8.62 -4.94 -1.82
CA VAL A 38 9.32 -5.75 -2.84
C VAL A 38 10.51 -6.47 -2.22
N GLU A 39 11.31 -5.77 -1.41
CA GLU A 39 12.52 -6.30 -0.78
C GLU A 39 12.23 -7.44 0.21
N VAL A 40 11.17 -7.30 1.02
CA VAL A 40 10.83 -8.30 2.06
C VAL A 40 10.03 -9.49 1.54
N CYS A 41 9.60 -9.51 0.28
CA CYS A 41 8.73 -10.57 -0.23
C CYS A 41 9.55 -11.83 -0.59
N PRO A 42 9.40 -12.96 0.13
CA PRO A 42 10.27 -14.13 -0.05
C PRO A 42 10.02 -14.89 -1.37
N VAL A 43 8.87 -14.63 -2.02
CA VAL A 43 8.41 -15.32 -3.24
C VAL A 43 8.32 -14.38 -4.44
N GLY A 44 8.75 -13.12 -4.30
CA GLY A 44 8.69 -12.14 -5.37
C GLY A 44 7.25 -11.88 -5.89
N ALA A 45 6.26 -11.88 -4.99
CA ALA A 45 4.88 -11.55 -5.31
C ALA A 45 4.67 -10.04 -5.51
N HIS A 46 5.63 -9.20 -5.12
CA HIS A 46 5.66 -7.78 -5.47
C HIS A 46 6.83 -7.50 -6.41
N VAL A 47 6.58 -6.72 -7.46
CA VAL A 47 7.62 -6.24 -8.38
C VAL A 47 7.38 -4.78 -8.73
N LYS A 48 8.46 -4.00 -8.84
CA LYS A 48 8.40 -2.66 -9.41
C LYS A 48 8.65 -2.74 -10.91
N ARG A 49 7.74 -2.17 -11.70
CA ARG A 49 7.91 -2.13 -13.16
C ARG A 49 8.89 -1.02 -13.53
N GLU A 50 9.94 -1.37 -14.25
CA GLU A 50 10.95 -0.40 -14.71
C GLU A 50 10.38 0.71 -15.60
N LYS A 51 9.37 0.39 -16.42
CA LYS A 51 8.83 1.33 -17.40
C LYS A 51 8.10 2.54 -16.80
N ASP A 52 7.50 2.40 -15.62
CA ASP A 52 6.59 3.40 -15.04
C ASP A 52 6.64 3.48 -13.51
N GLY A 53 7.49 2.70 -12.86
CA GLY A 53 7.67 2.70 -11.42
C GLY A 53 6.52 2.08 -10.63
N ILE A 54 5.50 1.53 -11.28
CA ILE A 54 4.34 0.95 -10.59
C ILE A 54 4.76 -0.35 -9.90
N VAL A 55 4.50 -0.41 -8.59
CA VAL A 55 4.60 -1.63 -7.79
C VAL A 55 3.35 -2.48 -7.99
N VAL A 56 3.51 -3.69 -8.51
CA VAL A 56 2.42 -4.61 -8.84
C VAL A 56 2.45 -5.80 -7.88
N HIS A 57 1.27 -6.31 -7.50
CA HIS A 57 1.11 -7.54 -6.72
C HIS A 57 0.63 -8.70 -7.62
N SER A 58 1.27 -9.86 -7.47
CA SER A 58 0.96 -11.12 -8.16
C SER A 58 0.32 -12.09 -7.18
N SER A 59 -1.01 -12.13 -7.15
CA SER A 59 -1.79 -12.99 -6.25
C SER A 59 -1.51 -14.48 -6.44
N ASP A 60 -1.11 -14.89 -7.64
CA ASP A 60 -0.74 -16.26 -8.00
C ASP A 60 0.56 -16.75 -7.34
N LYS A 61 1.48 -15.81 -7.02
CA LYS A 61 2.74 -16.09 -6.33
C LYS A 61 2.63 -15.94 -4.82
N CYS A 62 1.61 -15.24 -4.33
CA CYS A 62 1.49 -14.86 -2.93
C CYS A 62 1.19 -16.06 -2.03
N ILE A 63 2.02 -16.27 -1.01
CA ILE A 63 1.87 -17.35 -0.01
C ILE A 63 1.24 -16.88 1.31
N TYR A 64 0.67 -15.67 1.33
CA TYR A 64 0.01 -15.08 2.50
C TYR A 64 0.87 -14.96 3.77
N CYS A 65 2.19 -14.76 3.62
CA CYS A 65 3.09 -14.59 4.78
C CYS A 65 2.99 -13.22 5.48
N ARG A 66 2.28 -12.25 4.88
CA ARG A 66 1.97 -10.90 5.43
C ARG A 66 3.15 -9.96 5.70
N GLN A 67 4.40 -10.38 5.48
CA GLN A 67 5.60 -9.54 5.70
C GLN A 67 5.54 -8.19 4.96
N CYS A 68 5.03 -8.16 3.73
CA CYS A 68 4.88 -6.92 2.97
C CYS A 68 3.89 -5.93 3.59
N ILE A 69 2.89 -6.41 4.34
CA ILE A 69 1.91 -5.57 5.04
C ILE A 69 2.54 -4.97 6.28
N GLU A 70 3.31 -5.77 7.03
CA GLU A 70 3.97 -5.33 8.27
C GLU A 70 5.11 -4.34 7.99
N ALA A 71 5.84 -4.53 6.88
CA ALA A 71 6.94 -3.66 6.51
C ALA A 71 6.50 -2.34 5.84
N CYS A 72 5.26 -2.25 5.34
CA CYS A 72 4.77 -1.06 4.64
C CYS A 72 4.53 0.10 5.63
N PRO A 73 5.20 1.26 5.47
CA PRO A 73 5.00 2.44 6.32
C PRO A 73 3.59 3.06 6.18
#